data_AF-A0A433CYC5-F1
#
_entry.id   AF-A0A433CYC5-F1
#
_cell.length_a   1.000
_cell.length_b   1.000
_cell.length_c   1.000
_cell.angle_alpha   90.00
_cell.angle_beta   90.00
_cell.angle_gamma   90.00
#
_symmetry.space_group_name_H-M   'P 1'
#
loop_
_entity.id
_entity.type
_entity.pdbx_description
1 polymer ?
#
loop_
_entity_poly.entity_id
_entity_poly.type
_entity_poly.pdbx_seq_one_letter_code
_entity_poly.pdbx_strand_id
1 'polypeptide(L)'
;MPSPSLPPEVLAYIFDHLVRITPNNYDLYISILGCCCVCRGWYHAALPILNGARPLVRYFTVHKFTVKQLQHLAELFAVARRYNLKLGAVVDEMEIITSELLLDNSTLVKLAISLVHSLQFHLPLLKINFYGMYTPHQLKLLRYLLQSFAKGLKTLPKLRISFLMDPKLEYTSPLRTLRLFAAPILRPTPHPFVAFIPTVGPLLTQFETLHCSLTPPLAHALAFCSHMRTVDFHHTRFHLTPDAFATLLSSWPDIQTLSIRSPHPSTANTREVVDRARSFGQEKIVELEIYDMNSYCDVTRK
;
A
#
# COMPACT_ATOMS: atom_id res chain seq x y z
N MET A 1 23.90 25.29 4.91
CA MET A 1 22.69 25.92 4.34
C MET A 1 22.69 27.38 4.74
N PRO A 2 22.35 28.31 3.83
CA PRO A 2 22.31 29.74 4.12
C PRO A 2 21.23 30.06 5.17
N SER A 3 21.40 31.17 5.91
CA SER A 3 20.36 31.70 6.80
C SER A 3 19.27 32.38 5.97
N PRO A 4 17.98 32.27 6.36
CA PRO A 4 16.90 32.94 5.65
C PRO A 4 17.03 34.46 5.78
N SER A 5 16.70 35.19 4.71
CA SER A 5 16.62 36.65 4.72
C SER A 5 15.34 37.18 5.36
N LEU A 6 14.31 36.35 5.49
CA LEU A 6 13.01 36.70 6.08
C LEU A 6 12.84 36.05 7.47
N PRO A 7 12.20 36.74 8.43
CA PRO A 7 11.80 36.15 9.69
C PRO A 7 10.87 34.93 9.49
N PRO A 8 10.99 33.87 10.31
CA PRO A 8 10.15 32.67 10.20
C PRO A 8 8.65 32.94 10.23
N GLU A 9 8.21 33.96 10.97
CA GLU A 9 6.81 34.35 11.13
C GLU A 9 6.25 34.89 9.82
N VAL A 10 7.05 35.66 9.07
CA VAL A 10 6.67 36.19 7.75
C VAL A 10 6.57 35.06 6.75
N LEU A 11 7.53 34.12 6.76
CA LEU A 11 7.49 32.94 5.89
C LEU A 11 6.25 32.08 6.18
N ALA A 12 5.95 31.83 7.45
CA ALA A 12 4.78 31.06 7.86
C ALA A 12 3.48 31.76 7.40
N TYR A 13 3.39 33.08 7.56
CA TYR A 13 2.24 33.85 7.07
C TYR A 13 2.08 33.76 5.54
N ILE A 14 3.17 33.88 4.78
CA ILE A 14 3.14 33.75 3.32
C ILE A 14 2.65 32.37 2.91
N PHE A 15 3.24 31.30 3.46
CA PHE A 15 2.87 29.93 3.12
C PHE A 15 1.43 29.60 3.51
N ASP A 16 0.97 30.02 4.69
CA ASP A 16 -0.42 29.83 5.14
C ASP A 16 -1.39 30.58 4.23
N HIS A 17 -1.07 31.82 3.87
CA HIS A 17 -1.89 32.59 2.92
C HIS A 17 -1.99 31.90 1.57
N LEU A 18 -0.87 31.43 0.99
CA LEU A 18 -0.84 30.71 -0.30
C LEU A 18 -1.71 29.46 -0.28
N VAL A 19 -1.62 28.65 0.77
CA VAL A 19 -2.41 27.41 0.93
C VAL A 19 -3.91 27.74 1.06
N ARG A 20 -4.26 28.82 1.76
CA ARG A 20 -5.67 29.24 1.93
C ARG A 20 -6.31 29.72 0.64
N ILE A 21 -5.58 30.49 -0.18
CA ILE A 21 -6.14 31.06 -1.42
C ILE A 21 -6.20 30.07 -2.58
N THR A 22 -5.43 28.98 -2.52
CA THR A 22 -5.43 27.92 -3.56
C THR A 22 -5.58 26.52 -2.97
N PRO A 23 -6.73 26.23 -2.34
CA PRO A 23 -6.98 24.90 -1.82
C PRO A 23 -6.95 23.90 -2.97
N ASN A 24 -6.26 22.79 -2.75
CA ASN A 24 -6.12 21.68 -3.70
C ASN A 24 -5.21 21.88 -4.91
N ASN A 25 -4.34 22.89 -4.91
CA ASN A 25 -3.34 23.05 -5.97
C ASN A 25 -2.07 22.22 -5.68
N TYR A 26 -1.90 21.08 -6.38
CA TYR A 26 -0.73 20.21 -6.23
C TYR A 26 0.60 20.93 -6.51
N ASP A 27 0.65 21.80 -7.52
CA ASP A 27 1.89 22.51 -7.88
C ASP A 27 2.32 23.47 -6.76
N LEU A 28 1.36 24.09 -6.06
CA LEU A 28 1.66 24.90 -4.88
C LEU A 28 2.24 24.03 -3.76
N TYR A 29 1.63 22.88 -3.44
CA TYR A 29 2.16 22.00 -2.39
C TYR A 29 3.57 21.50 -2.71
N ILE A 30 3.82 21.12 -3.96
CA ILE A 30 5.16 20.74 -4.42
C ILE A 30 6.12 21.92 -4.30
N SER A 31 5.68 23.15 -4.60
CA SER A 31 6.49 24.36 -4.43
C SER A 31 6.84 24.61 -2.95
N ILE A 32 5.90 24.41 -2.03
CA ILE A 32 6.13 24.52 -0.57
C ILE A 32 7.07 23.42 -0.08
N LEU A 33 6.96 22.19 -0.60
CA LEU A 33 7.97 21.14 -0.38
C LEU A 33 9.34 21.57 -0.92
N GLY A 34 9.38 22.26 -2.05
CA GLY A 34 10.60 22.89 -2.59
C GLY A 34 11.20 23.94 -1.65
N CYS A 35 10.35 24.80 -1.06
CA CYS A 35 10.75 25.78 -0.08
C CYS A 35 11.47 25.15 1.13
N CYS A 36 11.02 23.96 1.56
CA CYS A 36 11.68 23.20 2.64
C CYS A 36 13.14 22.85 2.35
N CYS A 37 13.52 22.78 1.08
CA CYS A 37 14.88 22.42 0.65
C CYS A 37 15.81 23.63 0.48
N VAL A 38 15.32 24.88 0.64
CA VAL A 38 16.13 26.11 0.48
C VAL A 38 17.08 26.30 1.67
N CYS A 39 16.53 26.33 2.88
CA CYS A 39 17.30 26.41 4.12
C CYS A 39 16.51 25.86 5.33
N ARG A 40 17.18 25.68 6.46
CA ARG A 40 16.54 25.18 7.70
C ARG A 40 15.43 26.09 8.20
N GLY A 41 15.57 27.41 8.08
CA GLY A 41 14.53 28.35 8.48
C GLY A 41 13.24 28.17 7.68
N TRP A 42 13.37 27.99 6.36
CA TRP A 42 12.22 27.73 5.48
C TRP A 42 11.59 26.36 5.77
N TYR A 43 12.41 25.35 6.02
CA TYR A 43 11.93 24.04 6.49
C TYR A 43 11.06 24.15 7.74
N HIS A 44 11.55 24.84 8.78
CA HIS A 44 10.80 25.00 10.03
C HIS A 44 9.54 25.85 9.89
N ALA A 45 9.53 26.84 8.99
CA ALA A 45 8.34 27.64 8.72
C ALA A 45 7.29 26.88 7.87
N ALA A 46 7.71 26.09 6.89
CA ALA A 46 6.82 25.39 5.97
C ALA A 46 6.27 24.07 6.54
N LEU A 47 7.06 23.36 7.36
CA LEU A 47 6.68 22.03 7.86
C LEU A 47 5.36 22.01 8.65
N PRO A 48 5.07 22.93 9.60
CA PRO A 48 3.79 22.96 10.29
C PRO A 48 2.60 23.12 9.35
N ILE A 49 2.79 23.89 8.27
CA ILE A 49 1.76 24.15 7.26
C ILE A 49 1.54 22.91 6.41
N LEU A 50 2.60 22.20 6.01
CA LEU A 50 2.50 20.92 5.31
C LEU A 50 1.85 19.84 6.18
N ASN A 51 2.14 19.81 7.48
CA ASN A 51 1.50 18.89 8.42
C ASN A 51 0.03 19.26 8.68
N GLY A 52 -0.31 20.55 8.76
CA GLY A 52 -1.68 21.03 8.91
C GLY A 52 -2.50 20.98 7.61
N ALA A 53 -1.82 20.92 6.46
CA ALA A 53 -2.47 20.83 5.17
C ALA A 53 -3.19 19.49 4.99
N ARG A 54 -4.38 19.62 4.39
CA ARG A 54 -5.36 18.58 4.00
C ARG A 54 -4.75 17.43 3.16
N PRO A 55 -5.51 16.35 2.85
CA PRO A 55 -4.99 15.01 2.56
C PRO A 55 -4.00 14.83 1.41
N LEU A 56 -3.72 15.85 0.60
CA LEU A 56 -3.02 15.74 -0.68
C LEU A 56 -1.53 15.40 -0.55
N VAL A 57 -0.87 15.91 0.50
CA VAL A 57 0.55 15.60 0.77
C VAL A 57 0.67 14.33 1.62
N ARG A 58 -0.29 14.12 2.53
CA ARG A 58 -0.35 12.95 3.41
C ARG A 58 -0.67 11.68 2.63
N TYR A 59 -1.54 11.76 1.62
CA TYR A 59 -1.97 10.64 0.80
C TYR A 59 -1.44 10.75 -0.63
N PHE A 60 -0.27 10.15 -0.82
CA PHE A 60 0.45 10.21 -2.07
C PHE A 60 0.04 9.09 -3.02
N THR A 61 -0.86 9.36 -3.97
CA THR A 61 -1.20 8.38 -5.02
C THR A 61 -0.46 8.71 -6.33
N VAL A 62 0.43 7.83 -6.78
CA VAL A 62 1.37 8.11 -7.90
C VAL A 62 0.65 8.60 -9.18
N HIS A 63 -0.51 8.03 -9.51
CA HIS A 63 -1.22 8.37 -10.75
C HIS A 63 -1.85 9.76 -10.78
N LYS A 64 -2.02 10.41 -9.61
CA LYS A 64 -2.61 11.76 -9.54
C LYS A 64 -1.64 12.86 -9.98
N PHE A 65 -0.38 12.51 -10.20
CA PHE A 65 0.67 13.44 -10.57
C PHE A 65 1.13 13.21 -12.01
N THR A 66 1.42 14.30 -12.69
CA THR A 66 2.11 14.26 -13.98
C THR A 66 3.55 13.73 -13.81
N VAL A 67 4.14 13.23 -14.90
CA VAL A 67 5.55 12.77 -14.92
C VAL A 67 6.49 13.86 -14.38
N LYS A 68 6.28 15.13 -14.78
CA LYS A 68 7.09 16.27 -14.35
C LYS A 68 6.99 16.50 -12.83
N GLN A 69 5.77 16.43 -12.29
CA GLN A 69 5.54 16.56 -10.85
C GLN A 69 6.20 15.41 -10.06
N LEU A 70 6.05 14.16 -10.52
CA LEU A 70 6.68 12.99 -9.88
C LEU A 70 8.20 13.07 -9.90
N GLN A 71 8.78 13.52 -11.01
CA GLN A 71 10.22 13.75 -11.12
C GLN A 71 10.68 14.81 -10.12
N HIS A 72 9.98 15.95 -10.09
CA HIS A 72 10.34 17.02 -9.17
C HIS A 72 10.22 16.58 -7.70
N LEU A 73 9.18 15.84 -7.35
CA LEU A 73 9.00 15.24 -6.02
C LEU A 73 10.13 14.27 -5.66
N ALA A 74 10.53 13.41 -6.59
CA ALA A 74 11.63 12.47 -6.37
C ALA A 74 12.95 13.20 -6.09
N GLU A 75 13.23 14.28 -6.85
CA GLU A 75 14.38 15.15 -6.64
C GLU A 75 14.32 15.86 -5.27
N LEU A 76 13.16 16.41 -4.90
CA LEU A 76 12.96 17.09 -3.62
C LEU A 76 13.18 16.15 -2.43
N PHE A 77 12.61 14.94 -2.44
CA PHE A 77 12.83 13.98 -1.36
C PHE A 77 14.28 13.48 -1.32
N ALA A 78 14.92 13.29 -2.47
CA ALA A 78 16.34 12.93 -2.52
C ALA A 78 17.23 14.04 -1.93
N VAL A 79 16.95 15.31 -2.27
CA VAL A 79 17.65 16.48 -1.72
C VAL A 79 17.40 16.62 -0.22
N ALA A 80 16.16 16.52 0.23
CA ALA A 80 15.80 16.57 1.64
C ALA A 80 16.55 15.50 2.44
N ARG A 81 16.57 14.26 1.93
CA ARG A 81 17.33 13.16 2.53
C ARG A 81 18.83 13.45 2.57
N ARG A 82 19.42 13.97 1.49
CA ARG A 82 20.85 14.35 1.45
C ARG A 82 21.21 15.37 2.54
N TYR A 83 20.30 16.26 2.89
CA TYR A 83 20.47 17.26 3.94
C TYR A 83 19.94 16.84 5.33
N ASN A 84 19.57 15.56 5.51
CA ASN A 84 18.96 15.03 6.73
C ASN A 84 17.69 15.79 7.17
N LEU A 85 16.94 16.35 6.22
CA LEU A 85 15.62 16.91 6.46
C LEU A 85 14.61 15.76 6.45
N LYS A 86 13.80 15.67 7.50
CA LYS A 86 12.74 14.63 7.62
C LYS A 86 11.51 14.99 6.80
N LEU A 87 11.71 15.45 5.57
CA LEU A 87 10.61 15.91 4.71
C LEU A 87 9.67 14.75 4.36
N GLY A 88 10.18 13.53 4.21
CA GLY A 88 9.35 12.35 3.95
C GLY A 88 8.33 12.06 5.07
N ALA A 89 8.52 12.59 6.28
CA ALA A 89 7.59 12.40 7.40
C ALA A 89 6.25 13.14 7.22
N VAL A 90 6.12 14.00 6.21
CA VAL A 90 4.84 14.61 5.81
C VAL A 90 3.95 13.66 5.01
N VAL A 91 4.51 12.53 4.54
CA VAL A 91 3.80 11.52 3.75
C VAL A 91 3.35 10.40 4.67
N ASP A 92 2.05 10.36 4.97
CA ASP A 92 1.43 9.33 5.81
C ASP A 92 1.21 8.02 5.04
N GLU A 93 0.95 8.09 3.73
CA GLU A 93 0.84 6.89 2.91
C GLU A 93 1.23 7.15 1.46
N MET A 94 1.76 6.10 0.83
CA MET A 94 2.00 6.08 -0.61
C MET A 94 1.19 4.96 -1.23
N GLU A 95 0.41 5.28 -2.26
CA GLU A 95 -0.38 4.32 -3.01
C GLU A 95 0.09 4.21 -4.47
N ILE A 96 0.24 2.96 -4.90
CA ILE A 96 0.64 2.58 -6.25
C ILE A 96 -0.48 1.75 -6.87
N ILE A 97 -1.14 2.32 -7.88
CA ILE A 97 -2.12 1.61 -8.71
C ILE A 97 -1.39 1.02 -9.89
N THR A 98 -1.21 -0.30 -9.88
CA THR A 98 -0.34 -0.98 -10.85
C THR A 98 -0.93 -1.02 -12.24
N SER A 99 -2.27 -1.04 -12.40
CA SER A 99 -2.89 -0.95 -13.73
C SER A 99 -2.48 0.33 -14.44
N GLU A 100 -2.53 1.46 -13.76
CA GLU A 100 -2.19 2.77 -14.36
C GLU A 100 -0.69 2.92 -14.59
N LEU A 101 0.12 2.38 -13.67
CA LEU A 101 1.58 2.45 -13.76
C LEU A 101 2.16 1.62 -14.91
N LEU A 102 1.54 0.48 -15.23
CA LEU A 102 2.11 -0.56 -16.09
C LEU A 102 1.52 -0.58 -17.51
N LEU A 103 0.78 0.46 -17.94
CA LEU A 103 0.32 0.69 -19.32
C LEU A 103 1.46 1.14 -20.26
N ASP A 104 2.64 0.52 -20.15
CA ASP A 104 3.83 0.76 -20.99
C ASP A 104 4.67 2.00 -20.63
N ASN A 105 4.53 2.53 -19.41
CA ASN A 105 5.29 3.71 -18.97
C ASN A 105 6.49 3.34 -18.08
N SER A 106 7.58 2.87 -18.72
CA SER A 106 8.83 2.56 -18.01
C SER A 106 9.40 3.74 -17.21
N THR A 107 9.10 4.98 -17.62
CA THR A 107 9.47 6.21 -16.90
C THR A 107 8.72 6.32 -15.58
N LEU A 108 7.40 6.15 -15.57
CA LEU A 108 6.62 6.17 -14.32
C LEU A 108 7.05 5.06 -13.37
N VAL A 109 7.34 3.86 -13.87
CA VAL A 109 7.89 2.75 -13.06
C VAL A 109 9.19 3.18 -12.37
N LYS A 110 10.13 3.78 -13.11
CA LYS A 110 11.39 4.29 -12.54
C LYS A 110 11.16 5.39 -11.50
N LEU A 111 10.23 6.30 -11.76
CA LEU A 111 9.88 7.38 -10.82
C LEU A 111 9.24 6.84 -9.54
N ALA A 112 8.35 5.85 -9.63
CA ALA A 112 7.77 5.18 -8.48
C ALA A 112 8.86 4.48 -7.63
N ILE A 113 9.82 3.81 -8.27
CA ILE A 113 11.01 3.23 -7.59
C ILE A 113 11.80 4.31 -6.87
N SER A 114 12.12 5.40 -7.56
CA SER A 114 12.88 6.50 -6.98
C SER A 114 12.17 7.12 -5.78
N LEU A 115 10.86 7.34 -5.86
CA LEU A 115 10.05 7.89 -4.77
C LEU A 115 10.03 6.96 -3.55
N VAL A 116 9.74 5.66 -3.74
CA VAL A 116 9.76 4.68 -2.63
C VAL A 116 11.14 4.64 -1.97
N HIS A 117 12.23 4.67 -2.76
CA HIS A 117 13.59 4.67 -2.22
C HIS A 117 13.96 5.96 -1.50
N SER A 118 13.46 7.11 -1.95
CA SER A 118 13.68 8.39 -1.28
C SER A 118 12.88 8.51 0.03
N LEU A 119 11.69 7.91 0.08
CA LEU A 119 10.80 7.92 1.24
C LEU A 119 11.04 6.78 2.24
N GLN A 120 11.88 5.80 1.92
CA GLN A 120 11.98 4.52 2.65
C GLN A 120 12.03 4.63 4.18
N PHE A 121 12.75 5.61 4.76
CA PHE A 121 12.92 5.77 6.21
C PHE A 121 11.74 6.46 6.91
N HIS A 122 10.82 6.98 6.13
CA HIS A 122 9.71 7.81 6.60
C HIS A 122 8.37 7.32 6.10
N LEU A 123 8.31 6.34 5.19
CA LEU A 123 7.07 5.82 4.65
C LEU A 123 6.43 4.85 5.65
N PRO A 124 5.37 5.24 6.37
CA PRO A 124 4.80 4.35 7.37
C PRO A 124 3.86 3.33 6.73
N LEU A 125 3.23 3.67 5.59
CA LEU A 125 2.32 2.80 4.86
C LEU A 125 2.57 2.83 3.35
N LEU A 126 2.85 1.68 2.77
CA LEU A 126 2.81 1.45 1.32
C LEU A 126 1.52 0.70 0.96
N LYS A 127 0.72 1.27 0.06
CA LYS A 127 -0.45 0.62 -0.56
C LYS A 127 -0.12 0.19 -1.98
N ILE A 128 -0.39 -1.06 -2.32
CA ILE A 128 -0.24 -1.57 -3.68
C ILE A 128 -1.60 -2.11 -4.15
N ASN A 129 -2.15 -1.47 -5.18
CA ASN A 129 -3.42 -1.85 -5.76
C ASN A 129 -3.17 -2.60 -7.07
N PHE A 130 -3.57 -3.87 -7.11
CA PHE A 130 -3.36 -4.80 -8.22
C PHE A 130 -4.52 -4.87 -9.22
N TYR A 131 -5.52 -3.99 -9.06
CA TYR A 131 -6.68 -3.96 -9.95
C TYR A 131 -6.26 -3.85 -11.41
N GLY A 132 -6.89 -4.63 -12.30
CA GLY A 132 -6.70 -4.49 -13.73
C GLY A 132 -5.47 -5.20 -14.32
N MET A 133 -4.72 -6.00 -13.56
CA MET A 133 -3.52 -6.68 -14.05
C MET A 133 -3.78 -8.08 -14.57
N TYR A 134 -3.73 -8.23 -15.91
CA TYR A 134 -4.14 -9.48 -16.55
C TYR A 134 -3.18 -9.99 -17.63
N THR A 135 -2.20 -9.19 -18.05
CA THR A 135 -1.32 -9.57 -19.16
C THR A 135 0.05 -10.08 -18.67
N PRO A 136 0.70 -11.03 -19.36
CA PRO A 136 2.06 -11.47 -19.04
C PRO A 136 3.09 -10.34 -19.02
N HIS A 137 2.94 -9.34 -19.89
CA HIS A 137 3.81 -8.17 -19.94
C HIS A 137 3.71 -7.33 -18.66
N GLN A 138 2.49 -7.02 -18.21
CA GLN A 138 2.26 -6.32 -16.93
C GLN A 138 2.85 -7.09 -15.75
N LEU A 139 2.72 -8.42 -15.70
CA LEU A 139 3.33 -9.24 -14.65
C LEU A 139 4.87 -9.19 -14.67
N LYS A 140 5.48 -9.09 -15.86
CA LYS A 140 6.94 -8.90 -15.99
C LYS A 140 7.38 -7.53 -15.45
N LEU A 141 6.69 -6.46 -15.82
CA LEU A 141 6.99 -5.12 -15.30
C LEU A 141 6.72 -5.02 -13.79
N LEU A 142 5.65 -5.63 -13.31
CA LEU A 142 5.36 -5.73 -11.87
C LEU A 142 6.48 -6.44 -11.13
N ARG A 143 6.97 -7.56 -11.67
CA ARG A 143 8.12 -8.28 -11.07
C ARG A 143 9.33 -7.35 -10.96
N TYR A 144 9.64 -6.61 -12.01
CA TYR A 144 10.74 -5.64 -11.99
C TYR A 144 10.52 -4.54 -10.94
N LEU A 145 9.32 -3.99 -10.85
CA LEU A 145 8.94 -2.97 -9.87
C LEU A 145 9.13 -3.47 -8.44
N LEU A 146 8.50 -4.62 -8.10
CA LEU A 146 8.54 -5.20 -6.77
C LEU A 146 9.97 -5.63 -6.37
N GLN A 147 10.74 -6.22 -7.28
CA GLN A 147 12.15 -6.53 -7.03
C GLN A 147 12.98 -5.27 -6.74
N SER A 148 12.70 -4.18 -7.46
CA SER A 148 13.39 -2.91 -7.24
C SER A 148 13.02 -2.27 -5.91
N PHE A 149 11.74 -2.34 -5.49
CA PHE A 149 11.33 -1.93 -4.15
C PHE A 149 12.04 -2.74 -3.08
N ALA A 150 12.02 -4.07 -3.19
CA ALA A 150 12.60 -4.97 -2.20
C ALA A 150 14.11 -4.71 -1.98
N LYS A 151 14.85 -4.36 -3.04
CA LYS A 151 16.28 -4.02 -2.95
C LYS A 151 16.56 -2.72 -2.20
N GLY A 152 15.66 -1.73 -2.31
CA GLY A 152 15.90 -0.39 -1.79
C GLY A 152 15.19 -0.09 -0.47
N LEU A 153 14.18 -0.86 -0.08
CA LEU A 153 13.47 -0.67 1.19
C LEU A 153 14.33 -1.15 2.36
N LYS A 154 14.47 -0.29 3.38
CA LYS A 154 15.13 -0.61 4.65
C LYS A 154 14.16 -0.64 5.83
N THR A 155 13.03 0.05 5.70
CA THR A 155 11.93 0.04 6.66
C THR A 155 10.62 0.06 5.90
N LEU A 156 9.63 -0.71 6.36
CA LEU A 156 8.27 -0.67 5.84
C LEU A 156 7.33 -1.24 6.91
N PRO A 157 6.90 -0.45 7.90
CA PRO A 157 6.17 -1.02 9.03
C PRO A 157 4.79 -1.54 8.64
N LYS A 158 4.12 -0.91 7.67
CA LYS A 158 2.80 -1.32 7.17
C LYS A 158 2.76 -1.49 5.65
N LEU A 159 2.23 -2.62 5.21
CA LEU A 159 1.92 -2.90 3.81
C LEU A 159 0.43 -3.20 3.66
N ARG A 160 -0.25 -2.45 2.80
CA ARG A 160 -1.62 -2.74 2.37
C ARG A 160 -1.63 -3.19 0.92
N ILE A 161 -2.35 -4.26 0.62
CA ILE A 161 -2.59 -4.70 -0.74
C ILE A 161 -4.07 -4.68 -1.07
N SER A 162 -4.40 -4.35 -2.31
CA SER A 162 -5.78 -4.35 -2.79
C SER A 162 -5.92 -5.11 -4.10
N PHE A 163 -7.05 -5.80 -4.30
CA PHE A 163 -7.40 -6.46 -5.56
C PHE A 163 -6.37 -7.50 -6.04
N LEU A 164 -5.65 -8.14 -5.13
CA LEU A 164 -4.77 -9.26 -5.46
C LEU A 164 -5.63 -10.52 -5.66
N MET A 165 -6.09 -10.74 -6.88
CA MET A 165 -6.88 -11.93 -7.25
C MET A 165 -5.98 -13.01 -7.87
N ASP A 166 -6.32 -14.28 -7.64
CA ASP A 166 -5.72 -15.36 -8.42
C ASP A 166 -6.29 -15.29 -9.84
N PRO A 167 -5.44 -15.12 -10.89
CA PRO A 167 -5.91 -15.09 -12.26
C PRO A 167 -6.80 -16.29 -12.59
N LYS A 168 -6.46 -17.48 -12.04
CA LYS A 168 -7.20 -18.72 -12.28
C LYS A 168 -8.66 -18.66 -11.85
N LEU A 169 -8.95 -17.93 -10.78
CA LEU A 169 -10.27 -17.90 -10.15
C LEU A 169 -11.22 -16.89 -10.81
N GLU A 170 -10.72 -15.95 -11.62
CA GLU A 170 -11.54 -15.03 -12.40
C GLU A 170 -12.04 -15.63 -13.73
N TYR A 171 -11.48 -16.77 -14.19
CA TYR A 171 -11.86 -17.40 -15.46
C TYR A 171 -13.19 -18.19 -15.41
N THR A 172 -13.90 -18.16 -14.28
CA THR A 172 -15.23 -18.78 -14.15
C THR A 172 -16.36 -17.89 -14.71
N SER A 173 -16.06 -16.67 -15.18
CA SER A 173 -17.04 -15.87 -15.94
C SER A 173 -17.21 -16.44 -17.37
N PRO A 174 -18.44 -16.86 -17.76
CA PRO A 174 -18.70 -17.52 -19.04
C PRO A 174 -18.28 -16.70 -20.28
N LEU A 175 -18.22 -15.37 -20.15
CA LEU A 175 -17.91 -14.46 -21.25
C LEU A 175 -16.40 -14.36 -21.54
N ARG A 176 -15.52 -14.76 -20.62
CA ARG A 176 -14.05 -14.77 -20.83
C ARG A 176 -13.52 -16.11 -21.33
N THR A 177 -14.29 -17.19 -21.19
CA THR A 177 -13.91 -18.56 -21.58
C THR A 177 -13.68 -18.70 -23.09
N LEU A 178 -14.33 -17.87 -23.92
CA LEU A 178 -14.23 -17.96 -25.38
C LEU A 178 -12.87 -17.51 -25.97
N ARG A 179 -12.02 -16.79 -25.22
CA ARG A 179 -10.71 -16.34 -25.71
C ARG A 179 -9.54 -17.30 -25.42
N LEU A 180 -9.76 -18.38 -24.67
CA LEU A 180 -8.68 -19.21 -24.11
C LEU A 180 -8.52 -20.61 -24.74
N PHE A 181 -9.40 -21.04 -25.63
CA PHE A 181 -9.28 -22.35 -26.29
C PHE A 181 -8.10 -22.48 -27.27
N ALA A 182 -7.27 -21.44 -27.43
CA ALA A 182 -6.13 -21.42 -28.37
C ALA A 182 -4.74 -21.39 -27.71
N ALA A 183 -4.63 -21.33 -26.38
CA ALA A 183 -3.32 -21.24 -25.72
C ALA A 183 -2.97 -22.53 -24.94
N PRO A 184 -1.76 -23.10 -25.11
CA PRO A 184 -1.33 -24.28 -24.37
C PRO A 184 -1.35 -24.02 -22.86
N ILE A 185 -1.70 -25.07 -22.10
CA ILE A 185 -1.79 -25.09 -20.63
C ILE A 185 -0.40 -24.84 -20.04
N LEU A 186 0.02 -23.58 -19.99
CA LEU A 186 1.25 -23.16 -19.35
C LEU A 186 1.08 -23.34 -17.84
N ARG A 187 2.08 -23.96 -17.21
CA ARG A 187 2.14 -24.03 -15.75
C ARG A 187 1.95 -22.62 -15.19
N PRO A 188 0.97 -22.43 -14.31
CA PRO A 188 0.61 -21.11 -13.82
C PRO A 188 1.78 -20.55 -13.02
N THR A 189 2.35 -19.46 -13.53
CA THR A 189 3.43 -18.76 -12.83
C THR A 189 2.84 -18.05 -11.62
N PRO A 190 3.39 -18.22 -10.40
CA PRO A 190 2.90 -17.53 -9.22
C PRO A 190 2.94 -16.01 -9.42
N HIS A 191 1.98 -15.29 -8.85
CA HIS A 191 1.92 -13.84 -8.92
C HIS A 191 3.23 -13.23 -8.36
N PRO A 192 3.87 -12.25 -9.02
CA PRO A 192 5.17 -11.71 -8.59
C PRO A 192 5.20 -11.21 -7.14
N PHE A 193 4.05 -10.80 -6.61
CA PHE A 193 3.90 -10.41 -5.21
C PHE A 193 4.23 -11.53 -4.20
N VAL A 194 3.98 -12.79 -4.55
CA VAL A 194 4.31 -13.94 -3.67
C VAL A 194 5.82 -14.01 -3.43
N ALA A 195 6.65 -13.70 -4.42
CA ALA A 195 8.10 -13.66 -4.27
C ALA A 195 8.61 -12.37 -3.60
N PHE A 196 7.80 -11.31 -3.60
CA PHE A 196 8.12 -10.05 -2.95
C PHE A 196 8.02 -10.14 -1.42
N ILE A 197 6.96 -10.78 -0.92
CA ILE A 197 6.67 -10.88 0.52
C ILE A 197 7.86 -11.40 1.35
N PRO A 198 8.52 -12.54 1.03
CA PRO A 198 9.62 -13.03 1.85
C PRO A 198 10.81 -12.07 1.94
N THR A 199 10.97 -11.17 0.96
CA THR A 199 12.06 -10.19 0.96
C THR A 199 11.75 -9.00 1.87
N VAL A 200 10.49 -8.55 1.90
CA VAL A 200 10.08 -7.41 2.74
C VAL A 200 9.51 -7.81 4.10
N GLY A 201 9.13 -9.09 4.26
CA GLY A 201 8.48 -9.65 5.44
C GLY A 201 9.18 -9.31 6.76
N PRO A 202 10.52 -9.40 6.86
CA PRO A 202 11.24 -9.01 8.09
C PRO A 202 11.07 -7.54 8.49
N LEU A 203 10.66 -6.66 7.56
CA LEU A 203 10.43 -5.23 7.80
C LEU A 203 8.98 -4.93 8.23
N LEU A 204 8.06 -5.86 7.99
CA LEU A 204 6.62 -5.67 8.18
C LEU A 204 6.23 -5.94 9.63
N THR A 205 5.47 -5.02 10.21
CA THR A 205 4.78 -5.20 11.50
C THR A 205 3.26 -5.22 11.33
N GLN A 206 2.77 -4.68 10.22
CA GLN A 206 1.36 -4.60 9.91
C GLN A 206 1.11 -5.01 8.45
N PHE A 207 0.09 -5.83 8.24
CA PHE A 207 -0.34 -6.26 6.91
C PHE A 207 -1.85 -6.11 6.76
N GLU A 208 -2.27 -5.54 5.64
CA GLU A 208 -3.68 -5.34 5.36
C GLU A 208 -4.01 -5.79 3.94
N THR A 209 -5.11 -6.50 3.79
CA THR A 209 -5.64 -6.89 2.49
C THR A 209 -7.02 -6.30 2.28
N LEU A 210 -7.31 -5.86 1.07
CA LEU A 210 -8.60 -5.32 0.66
C LEU A 210 -9.04 -5.96 -0.66
N HIS A 211 -10.14 -6.71 -0.65
CA HIS A 211 -10.62 -7.42 -1.84
C HIS A 211 -9.53 -8.32 -2.45
N CYS A 212 -8.89 -9.18 -1.65
CA CYS A 212 -7.84 -10.07 -2.13
C CYS A 212 -8.27 -11.55 -2.02
N SER A 213 -7.51 -12.43 -2.66
CA SER A 213 -7.57 -13.88 -2.44
C SER A 213 -6.35 -14.33 -1.63
N LEU A 214 -6.59 -14.84 -0.42
CA LEU A 214 -5.56 -15.50 0.37
C LEU A 214 -5.39 -16.95 -0.11
N THR A 215 -4.47 -17.14 -1.04
CA THR A 215 -4.14 -18.43 -1.65
C THR A 215 -3.05 -19.17 -0.86
N PRO A 216 -2.89 -20.50 -1.01
CA PRO A 216 -1.81 -21.24 -0.35
C PRO A 216 -0.40 -20.67 -0.61
N PRO A 217 -0.03 -20.27 -1.84
CA PRO A 217 1.27 -19.63 -2.07
C PRO A 217 1.44 -18.31 -1.33
N LEU A 218 0.38 -17.47 -1.27
CA LEU A 218 0.45 -16.20 -0.55
C LEU A 218 0.54 -16.42 0.97
N ALA A 219 -0.24 -17.36 1.51
CA ALA A 219 -0.18 -17.74 2.92
C ALA A 219 1.22 -18.24 3.30
N HIS A 220 1.79 -19.13 2.50
CA HIS A 220 3.16 -19.61 2.71
C HIS A 220 4.18 -18.47 2.68
N ALA A 221 4.04 -17.51 1.75
CA ALA A 221 4.91 -16.33 1.73
C ALA A 221 4.75 -15.46 2.97
N LEU A 222 3.51 -15.23 3.43
CA LEU A 222 3.24 -14.43 4.63
C LEU A 222 3.70 -15.10 5.93
N ALA A 223 3.84 -16.42 5.96
CA ALA A 223 4.42 -17.15 7.09
C ALA A 223 5.88 -16.72 7.39
N PHE A 224 6.61 -16.17 6.40
CA PHE A 224 7.96 -15.62 6.62
C PHE A 224 7.97 -14.26 7.35
N CYS A 225 6.80 -13.68 7.63
CA CYS A 225 6.69 -12.38 8.31
C CYS A 225 6.57 -12.56 9.83
N SER A 226 7.65 -12.99 10.49
CA SER A 226 7.63 -13.37 11.92
C SER A 226 7.33 -12.22 12.89
N HIS A 227 7.48 -10.97 12.46
CA HIS A 227 7.29 -9.76 13.29
C HIS A 227 5.92 -9.10 13.14
N MET A 228 4.96 -9.78 12.50
CA MET A 228 3.60 -9.28 12.33
C MET A 228 2.92 -9.10 13.69
N ARG A 229 2.40 -7.90 13.92
CA ARG A 229 1.61 -7.50 15.10
C ARG A 229 0.16 -7.21 14.76
N THR A 230 -0.09 -6.65 13.59
CA THR A 230 -1.45 -6.33 13.13
C THR A 230 -1.68 -6.94 11.76
N VAL A 231 -2.71 -7.76 11.63
CA VAL A 231 -3.13 -8.31 10.34
C VAL A 231 -4.62 -8.02 10.17
N ASP A 232 -4.97 -7.41 9.05
CA ASP A 232 -6.36 -7.07 8.73
C ASP A 232 -6.74 -7.64 7.35
N PHE A 233 -7.74 -8.52 7.35
CA PHE A 233 -8.28 -9.15 6.15
C PHE A 233 -9.63 -8.55 5.81
N HIS A 234 -9.64 -7.50 4.99
CA HIS A 234 -10.86 -6.85 4.53
C HIS A 234 -11.31 -7.42 3.18
N HIS A 235 -12.55 -7.91 3.13
CA HIS A 235 -13.15 -8.54 1.96
C HIS A 235 -12.27 -9.59 1.28
N THR A 236 -11.58 -10.40 2.08
CA THR A 236 -10.62 -11.39 1.60
C THR A 236 -11.26 -12.76 1.43
N ARG A 237 -11.02 -13.40 0.28
CA ARG A 237 -11.44 -14.76 0.00
C ARG A 237 -10.37 -15.74 0.46
N PHE A 238 -10.74 -16.65 1.35
CA PHE A 238 -9.82 -17.64 1.92
C PHE A 238 -9.84 -18.93 1.10
N HIS A 239 -8.72 -19.23 0.44
CA HIS A 239 -8.52 -20.48 -0.32
C HIS A 239 -7.58 -21.44 0.43
N LEU A 240 -7.71 -21.47 1.76
CA LEU A 240 -6.92 -22.30 2.67
C LEU A 240 -7.86 -23.23 3.43
N THR A 241 -7.39 -24.41 3.82
CA THR A 241 -8.09 -25.20 4.84
C THR A 241 -7.97 -24.52 6.21
N PRO A 242 -8.85 -24.82 7.18
CA PRO A 242 -8.74 -24.29 8.54
C PRO A 242 -7.38 -24.56 9.20
N ASP A 243 -6.81 -25.75 9.02
CA ASP A 243 -5.50 -26.10 9.58
C ASP A 243 -4.34 -25.37 8.89
N ALA A 244 -4.43 -25.12 7.58
CA ALA A 244 -3.44 -24.31 6.87
C ALA A 244 -3.46 -22.84 7.35
N PHE A 245 -4.66 -22.31 7.64
CA PHE A 245 -4.76 -20.98 8.23
C PHE A 245 -4.24 -20.94 9.67
N ALA A 246 -4.56 -21.94 10.50
CA ALA A 246 -4.00 -22.05 11.85
C ALA A 246 -2.45 -22.07 11.80
N THR A 247 -1.87 -22.83 10.88
CA THR A 247 -0.41 -22.87 10.67
C THR A 247 0.16 -21.52 10.27
N LEU A 248 -0.55 -20.75 9.45
CA LEU A 248 -0.17 -19.37 9.11
C LEU A 248 -0.14 -18.49 10.36
N LEU A 249 -1.20 -18.55 11.19
CA LEU A 249 -1.27 -17.77 12.44
C LEU A 249 -0.15 -18.15 13.42
N SER A 250 0.20 -19.43 13.52
CA SER A 250 1.35 -19.90 14.32
C SER A 250 2.68 -19.26 13.93
N SER A 251 2.79 -18.80 12.68
CA SER A 251 4.02 -18.18 12.16
C SER A 251 4.19 -16.72 12.62
N TRP A 252 3.20 -16.15 13.30
CA TRP A 252 3.20 -14.78 13.81
C TRP A 252 3.08 -14.76 15.34
N PRO A 253 4.13 -15.15 16.07
CA PRO A 253 4.09 -15.25 17.54
C PRO A 253 3.80 -13.91 18.24
N ASP A 254 4.10 -12.79 17.59
CA ASP A 254 3.94 -11.43 18.11
C ASP A 254 2.59 -10.79 17.74
N ILE A 255 1.63 -11.55 17.18
CA ILE A 255 0.34 -11.01 16.75
C ILE A 255 -0.45 -10.43 17.94
N GLN A 256 -0.91 -9.19 17.78
CA GLN A 256 -1.69 -8.43 18.78
C GLN A 256 -3.09 -8.10 18.27
N THR A 257 -3.25 -7.96 16.96
CA THR A 257 -4.53 -7.61 16.34
C THR A 257 -4.69 -8.43 15.08
N LEU A 258 -5.77 -9.22 15.03
CA LEU A 258 -6.20 -9.94 13.85
C LEU A 258 -7.64 -9.53 13.57
N SER A 259 -7.85 -8.78 12.50
CA SER A 259 -9.17 -8.40 12.01
C SER A 259 -9.50 -9.21 10.76
N ILE A 260 -10.71 -9.78 10.71
CA ILE A 260 -11.24 -10.49 9.55
C ILE A 260 -12.64 -9.95 9.26
N ARG A 261 -12.75 -9.13 8.23
CA ARG A 261 -14.00 -8.49 7.81
C ARG A 261 -14.41 -9.06 6.46
N SER A 262 -15.32 -10.03 6.45
CA SER A 262 -15.84 -10.63 5.20
C SER A 262 -17.25 -10.12 4.91
N PRO A 263 -17.55 -9.65 3.68
CA PRO A 263 -18.89 -9.20 3.31
C PRO A 263 -19.81 -10.39 3.01
N HIS A 264 -19.25 -11.60 2.89
CA HIS A 264 -19.97 -12.79 2.51
C HIS A 264 -19.58 -13.96 3.44
N PRO A 265 -20.51 -14.45 4.27
CA PRO A 265 -20.33 -15.69 5.02
C PRO A 265 -20.47 -16.95 4.13
N SER A 266 -20.50 -16.81 2.80
CA SER A 266 -21.02 -17.83 1.87
C SER A 266 -20.05 -18.97 1.52
N THR A 267 -18.79 -18.91 1.96
CA THR A 267 -17.93 -20.11 1.95
C THR A 267 -17.88 -20.68 3.35
N ALA A 268 -18.44 -21.88 3.56
CA ALA A 268 -18.36 -22.63 4.83
C ALA A 268 -16.93 -22.59 5.42
N ASN A 269 -15.95 -22.68 4.52
CA ASN A 269 -14.53 -22.56 4.82
C ASN A 269 -14.11 -21.25 5.52
N THR A 270 -14.73 -20.10 5.21
CA THR A 270 -14.41 -18.83 5.88
C THR A 270 -14.90 -18.81 7.33
N ARG A 271 -16.07 -19.39 7.61
CA ARG A 271 -16.56 -19.54 8.99
C ARG A 271 -15.64 -20.48 9.77
N GLU A 272 -15.31 -21.64 9.22
CA GLU A 272 -14.40 -22.60 9.87
C GLU A 272 -13.00 -22.02 10.11
N VAL A 273 -12.46 -21.26 9.15
CA VAL A 273 -11.18 -20.55 9.29
C VAL A 273 -11.24 -19.54 10.43
N VAL A 274 -12.34 -18.79 10.54
CA VAL A 274 -12.54 -17.80 11.60
C VAL A 274 -12.73 -18.45 12.97
N ASP A 275 -13.51 -19.53 13.06
CA ASP A 275 -13.71 -20.27 14.31
C ASP A 275 -12.41 -20.96 14.75
N ARG A 276 -11.62 -21.46 13.80
CA ARG A 276 -10.27 -21.98 14.08
C ARG A 276 -9.35 -20.89 14.59
N ALA A 277 -9.38 -19.69 14.01
CA ALA A 277 -8.63 -18.53 14.49
C ALA A 277 -8.99 -18.17 15.93
N ARG A 278 -10.28 -18.19 16.27
CA ARG A 278 -10.77 -18.01 17.66
C ARG A 278 -10.21 -19.08 18.60
N SER A 279 -10.22 -20.34 18.17
CA SER A 279 -9.68 -21.45 18.97
C SER A 279 -8.15 -21.40 19.16
N PHE A 280 -7.44 -20.68 18.30
CA PHE A 280 -5.99 -20.57 18.31
C PHE A 280 -5.47 -19.50 19.28
N GLY A 281 -6.29 -18.52 19.68
CA GLY A 281 -5.85 -17.37 20.47
C GLY A 281 -6.68 -17.11 21.73
N GLN A 282 -6.15 -17.57 22.86
CA GLN A 282 -6.41 -17.08 24.22
C GLN A 282 -6.08 -15.58 24.35
N GLU A 283 -6.95 -14.80 25.00
CA GLU A 283 -6.79 -13.43 25.55
C GLU A 283 -6.26 -12.25 24.69
N LYS A 284 -5.54 -12.45 23.57
CA LYS A 284 -4.82 -11.38 22.84
C LYS A 284 -5.40 -10.96 21.48
N ILE A 285 -6.46 -11.58 20.98
CA ILE A 285 -7.11 -11.19 19.72
C ILE A 285 -8.26 -10.22 20.07
N VAL A 286 -8.05 -8.92 19.84
CA VAL A 286 -8.94 -7.89 20.40
C VAL A 286 -10.19 -7.60 19.57
N GLU A 287 -10.21 -7.78 18.25
CA GLU A 287 -11.42 -7.48 17.46
C GLU A 287 -11.59 -8.39 16.25
N LEU A 288 -12.48 -9.38 16.37
CA LEU A 288 -13.00 -10.11 15.23
C LEU A 288 -14.39 -9.57 14.88
N GLU A 289 -14.42 -8.54 14.04
CA GLU A 289 -15.67 -7.98 13.52
C GLU A 289 -16.12 -8.72 12.26
N ILE A 290 -17.00 -9.71 12.43
CA ILE A 290 -17.69 -10.34 11.30
C ILE A 290 -18.91 -9.48 10.95
N TYR A 291 -18.79 -8.62 9.96
CA TYR A 291 -19.93 -7.87 9.41
C TYR A 291 -20.69 -8.76 8.42
N ASP A 292 -21.88 -9.25 8.81
CA ASP A 292 -22.82 -9.84 7.86
C ASP A 292 -23.58 -8.71 7.14
N MET A 293 -23.22 -8.42 5.89
CA MET A 293 -23.88 -7.36 5.12
C MET A 293 -25.37 -7.63 4.85
N ASN A 294 -25.87 -8.84 5.12
CA ASN A 294 -27.31 -9.12 5.04
C ASN A 294 -28.13 -8.28 6.04
N SER A 295 -27.55 -7.83 7.16
CA SER A 295 -28.26 -7.00 8.14
C SER A 295 -28.39 -5.52 7.74
N TYR A 296 -27.70 -5.07 6.69
CA TYR A 296 -27.82 -3.69 6.19
C TYR A 296 -28.83 -3.53 5.04
N CYS A 297 -29.17 -4.63 4.35
CA CYS A 297 -30.15 -4.61 3.26
C CYS A 297 -31.61 -4.57 3.73
N ASP A 298 -31.89 -4.84 5.01
CA ASP A 298 -33.24 -4.77 5.58
C ASP A 298 -33.66 -3.36 6.08
N VAL A 299 -32.74 -2.38 6.06
CA VAL A 299 -33.03 -1.00 6.51
C VAL A 299 -33.44 -0.06 5.36
N THR A 300 -33.28 -0.47 4.10
CA THR A 300 -33.71 0.30 2.92
C THR A 300 -34.91 -0.29 2.18
N ARG A 301 -35.58 -1.29 2.79
CA ARG A 301 -36.90 -1.77 2.36
C ARG A 301 -37.96 -1.46 3.43
N LYS A 302 -38.21 -0.18 3.67
CA LYS A 302 -39.47 0.32 4.23
C LYS A 302 -39.90 1.55 3.46
#